data_AF-A0AAD6JWQ6-F1
#
_entry.id   AF-A0AAD6JWQ6-F1
#
_cell.length_a   1.000
_cell.length_b   1.000
_cell.length_c   1.000
_cell.angle_alpha   90.00
_cell.angle_beta   90.00
_cell.angle_gamma   90.00
#
_symmetry.space_group_name_H-M   'P 1'
#
loop_
_entity.id
_entity.type
_entity.pdbx_description
1 polymer ?
#
loop_
_entity_poly.entity_id
_entity_poly.type
_entity_poly.pdbx_seq_one_letter_code
_entity_poly.pdbx_strand_id
1 'polypeptide(L)'
;MAQDTTSPGFDSPRRRSGLLRDQVQAVKKKDSDRYEIVPIEETLSFEKGFFIVIRACQLLAQKNDGLILVGVAGPSGAGKTVFTDKVVSFMPSIAVIAMDNYNDSSRIIDGNFDGDLCFYSKMLQILMSFQTW
;
A
#
# COMPACT_ATOMS: atom_id res chain seq x y z
N MET A 1 -14.89 0.35 51.10
CA MET A 1 -14.93 -0.86 50.26
C MET A 1 -16.05 -0.64 49.25
N ALA A 2 -15.73 -0.31 47.99
CA ALA A 2 -15.45 -1.24 46.88
C ALA A 2 -16.78 -1.83 46.33
N GLN A 3 -17.15 -1.77 45.05
CA GLN A 3 -16.50 -1.41 43.78
C GLN A 3 -17.62 -1.11 42.76
N ASP A 4 -17.55 0.00 42.02
CA ASP A 4 -18.34 0.19 40.80
C ASP A 4 -17.54 -0.37 39.61
N THR A 5 -17.98 -1.52 39.10
CA THR A 5 -17.50 -2.12 37.85
C THR A 5 -17.96 -1.27 36.67
N THR A 6 -17.11 -0.33 36.27
CA THR A 6 -17.26 0.37 34.98
C THR A 6 -16.53 -0.45 33.93
N SER A 7 -17.30 -1.15 33.09
CA SER A 7 -16.80 -1.82 31.90
C SER A 7 -16.04 -0.82 31.01
N PRO A 8 -14.85 -1.13 30.51
CA PRO A 8 -14.21 -0.27 29.52
C PRO A 8 -15.01 -0.38 28.23
N GLY A 9 -15.74 0.69 27.91
CA GLY A 9 -16.37 0.85 26.62
C GLY A 9 -15.31 0.65 25.54
N PHE A 10 -15.61 -0.22 24.59
CA PHE A 10 -14.87 -0.31 23.34
C PHE A 10 -14.92 1.07 22.68
N ASP A 11 -13.84 1.83 22.83
CA ASP A 11 -13.63 3.09 22.13
C ASP A 11 -13.72 2.79 20.63
N SER A 12 -14.85 3.16 20.05
CA SER A 12 -15.00 3.23 18.60
C SER A 12 -13.89 4.14 18.09
N PRO A 13 -13.17 3.79 17.01
CA PRO A 13 -12.09 4.63 16.50
C PRO A 13 -12.68 6.01 16.20
N ARG A 14 -12.28 6.99 17.03
CA ARG A 14 -12.68 8.38 16.93
C ARG A 14 -12.52 8.80 15.47
N ARG A 15 -13.65 9.05 14.79
CA ARG A 15 -13.65 9.65 13.45
C ARG A 15 -12.78 10.89 13.53
N ARG A 16 -11.57 10.83 12.95
CA ARG A 16 -10.66 11.97 12.94
C ARG A 16 -11.27 12.99 11.97
N SER A 17 -12.03 13.92 12.53
CA SER A 17 -12.62 15.08 11.82
C SER A 17 -11.52 16.06 11.40
N GLY A 18 -10.67 15.65 10.46
CA GLY A 18 -9.60 16.46 9.86
C GLY A 18 -9.65 16.40 8.33
N LEU A 19 -8.84 17.22 7.65
CA LEU A 19 -8.73 17.14 6.19
C LEU A 19 -8.18 15.75 5.80
N LEU A 20 -8.53 15.26 4.61
CA LEU A 20 -8.02 13.98 4.09
C LEU A 20 -6.48 13.86 4.17
N ARG A 21 -5.77 14.97 4.02
CA ARG A 21 -4.30 15.03 4.13
C ARG A 21 -3.79 14.77 5.55
N ASP A 22 -4.59 15.09 6.57
CA ASP A 22 -4.23 14.95 7.99
C ASP A 22 -4.44 13.50 8.48
N GLN A 23 -5.19 12.71 7.71
CA GLN A 23 -5.35 11.27 7.92
C GLN A 23 -4.08 10.50 7.53
N VAL A 24 -3.27 11.01 6.60
CA VAL A 24 -2.02 10.37 6.17
C VAL A 24 -0.88 10.78 7.09
N GLN A 25 -0.41 9.85 7.92
CA GLN A 25 0.61 10.11 8.94
C GLN A 25 1.81 9.19 8.71
N ALA A 26 3.01 9.79 8.66
CA ALA A 26 4.27 9.06 8.57
C ALA A 26 4.96 9.05 9.93
N VAL A 27 5.09 7.87 10.53
CA VAL A 27 5.72 7.64 11.85
C VAL A 27 7.08 6.96 11.68
N LYS A 28 8.03 7.24 12.59
CA LYS A 28 9.34 6.60 12.55
C LYS A 28 9.19 5.13 12.97
N LYS A 29 9.70 4.20 12.17
CA LYS A 29 9.63 2.78 12.47
C LYS A 29 10.48 2.47 13.70
N LYS A 30 10.00 1.58 14.56
CA LYS A 30 10.74 1.13 15.74
C LYS A 30 12.04 0.48 15.28
N ASP A 31 13.16 0.89 15.87
CA ASP A 31 14.50 0.35 15.59
C ASP A 31 15.01 0.58 14.15
N SER A 32 14.49 1.60 13.44
CA SER A 32 14.95 2.00 12.10
C SER A 32 14.90 3.51 11.91
N ASP A 33 15.81 4.06 11.10
CA ASP A 33 15.76 5.47 10.70
C ASP A 33 14.72 5.77 9.61
N ARG A 34 14.04 4.73 9.11
CA ARG A 34 12.98 4.89 8.10
C ARG A 34 11.62 5.17 8.74
N TYR A 35 10.79 5.88 7.99
CA TYR A 35 9.40 6.17 8.30
C TYR A 35 8.46 5.24 7.56
N GLU A 36 7.31 4.97 8.18
CA GLU A 36 6.21 4.18 7.62
C GLU A 36 4.89 4.95 7.74
N ILE A 37 3.93 4.63 6.86
CA ILE A 37 2.61 5.23 6.89
C ILE A 37 1.72 4.46 7.85
N VAL A 38 1.04 5.18 8.74
CA VAL A 38 0.05 4.59 9.66
C VAL A 38 -1.10 3.98 8.84
N PRO A 39 -1.55 2.76 9.16
CA PRO A 39 -2.68 2.14 8.47
C PRO A 39 -3.94 3.00 8.51
N ILE A 40 -4.69 3.00 7.41
CA ILE A 40 -5.99 3.66 7.30
C ILE A 40 -7.05 2.57 7.23
N GLU A 41 -7.77 2.39 8.33
CA GLU A 41 -8.82 1.37 8.48
C GLU A 41 -10.15 1.77 7.81
N GLU A 42 -10.31 3.06 7.48
CA GLU A 42 -11.54 3.57 6.87
C GLU A 42 -11.62 3.16 5.39
N THR A 43 -12.77 2.69 4.95
CA THR A 43 -13.03 2.48 3.52
C THR A 43 -13.14 3.82 2.81
N LEU A 44 -12.30 4.03 1.80
CA LEU A 44 -12.22 5.27 1.05
C LEU A 44 -12.91 5.11 -0.31
N SER A 45 -13.49 6.19 -0.82
CA SER A 45 -13.86 6.23 -2.23
C SER A 45 -12.61 6.20 -3.11
N PHE A 46 -12.76 5.81 -4.36
CA PHE A 46 -11.64 5.73 -5.32
C PHE A 46 -10.81 7.03 -5.39
N GLU A 47 -11.48 8.18 -5.44
CA GLU A 47 -10.81 9.49 -5.50
C GLU A 47 -10.09 9.86 -4.21
N LYS A 48 -10.68 9.55 -3.05
CA LYS A 48 -10.05 9.77 -1.74
C LYS A 48 -8.83 8.88 -1.58
N GLY A 49 -8.93 7.61 -1.98
CA GLY A 49 -7.81 6.67 -1.99
C GLY A 49 -6.67 7.15 -2.87
N PHE A 50 -6.98 7.64 -4.08
CA PHE A 50 -5.99 8.24 -4.97
C PHE A 50 -5.23 9.38 -4.30
N PHE A 51 -5.94 10.36 -3.74
CA PHE A 51 -5.32 11.49 -3.05
C PHE A 51 -4.41 11.04 -1.89
N ILE A 52 -4.88 10.07 -1.10
CA ILE A 52 -4.16 9.54 0.06
C ILE A 52 -2.87 8.83 -0.35
N VAL A 53 -2.89 8.04 -1.43
CA VAL A 53 -1.69 7.36 -1.94
C VAL A 53 -0.64 8.34 -2.43
N ILE A 54 -1.04 9.37 -3.19
CA ILE A 54 -0.10 10.42 -3.62
C ILE A 54 0.53 11.10 -2.40
N ARG A 55 -0.27 11.46 -1.40
CA ARG A 55 0.23 12.11 -0.18
C ARG A 55 1.17 11.21 0.61
N ALA A 56 0.85 9.92 0.72
CA ALA A 56 1.69 8.91 1.38
C ALA A 56 3.06 8.79 0.69
N CYS A 57 3.08 8.68 -0.64
CA CYS A 57 4.31 8.61 -1.42
C CYS A 57 5.18 9.86 -1.20
N GLN A 58 4.58 11.05 -1.23
CA GLN A 58 5.28 12.31 -0.98
C GLN A 58 5.90 12.36 0.42
N LEU A 59 5.16 11.96 1.45
CA LEU A 59 5.65 11.96 2.83
C LEU A 59 6.80 10.97 3.04
N LEU A 60 6.70 9.79 2.42
CA LEU A 60 7.77 8.79 2.47
C LEU A 60 9.02 9.28 1.73
N ALA A 61 8.87 9.83 0.53
CA ALA A 61 9.99 10.35 -0.26
C ALA A 61 10.70 11.54 0.39
N GLN A 62 10.02 12.30 1.25
CA GLN A 62 10.63 13.40 2.01
C GLN A 62 11.42 12.95 3.25
N LYS A 63 11.10 11.77 3.79
CA LYS A 63 11.65 11.30 5.07
C LYS A 63 12.57 10.09 4.93
N ASN A 64 12.44 9.36 3.82
CA ASN A 64 13.20 8.16 3.54
C ASN A 64 14.01 8.37 2.27
N ASP A 65 15.30 8.06 2.36
CA ASP A 65 16.12 7.90 1.17
C ASP A 65 15.94 6.49 0.57
N GLY A 66 16.24 6.39 -0.73
CA GLY A 66 16.23 5.14 -1.49
C GLY A 66 14.87 4.78 -2.10
N LEU A 67 14.72 3.50 -2.45
CA LEU A 67 13.54 2.99 -3.15
C LEU A 67 12.32 2.91 -2.22
N ILE A 68 11.17 3.36 -2.75
CA ILE A 68 9.84 3.16 -2.17
C ILE A 68 9.07 2.23 -3.11
N LEU A 69 8.64 1.08 -2.58
CA LEU A 69 7.81 0.12 -3.31
C LEU A 69 6.37 0.22 -2.80
N VAL A 70 5.41 0.35 -3.72
CA VAL A 70 3.98 0.40 -3.42
C VAL A 70 3.29 -0.76 -4.10
N GLY A 71 2.64 -1.62 -3.31
CA GLY A 71 1.82 -2.72 -3.82
C GLY A 71 0.36 -2.30 -3.98
N VAL A 72 -0.25 -2.63 -5.13
CA VAL A 72 -1.69 -2.41 -5.38
C VAL A 72 -2.34 -3.77 -5.58
N ALA A 73 -3.25 -4.13 -4.67
CA ALA A 73 -3.93 -5.43 -4.68
C ALA A 73 -5.45 -5.25 -4.65
N GLY A 74 -6.18 -6.27 -5.10
CA GLY A 74 -7.65 -6.28 -5.18
C GLY A 74 -8.16 -7.22 -6.26
N PRO A 75 -9.47 -7.54 -6.28
CA PRO A 75 -10.06 -8.46 -7.25
C PRO A 75 -9.97 -7.92 -8.69
N SER A 76 -10.17 -8.80 -9.68
CA SER A 76 -10.29 -8.38 -11.08
C SER A 76 -11.48 -7.42 -11.24
N GLY A 77 -11.33 -6.40 -12.09
CA GLY A 77 -12.35 -5.36 -12.29
C GLY A 77 -12.43 -4.27 -11.20
N ALA A 78 -11.67 -4.36 -10.10
CA ALA A 78 -11.69 -3.35 -9.02
C ALA A 78 -11.09 -1.97 -9.41
N GLY A 79 -10.61 -1.80 -10.65
CA GLY A 79 -10.01 -0.55 -11.12
C GLY A 79 -8.52 -0.37 -10.80
N LYS A 80 -7.78 -1.44 -10.47
CA LYS A 80 -6.33 -1.39 -10.18
C LYS A 80 -5.52 -0.72 -11.30
N THR A 81 -5.79 -1.08 -12.56
CA THR A 81 -5.10 -0.50 -13.72
C THR A 81 -5.40 0.98 -13.86
N VAL A 82 -6.69 1.36 -13.84
CA VAL A 82 -7.13 2.76 -13.88
C VAL A 82 -6.53 3.58 -12.74
N PHE A 83 -6.43 2.99 -11.55
CA PHE A 83 -5.79 3.61 -10.39
C PHE A 83 -4.32 3.89 -10.66
N THR A 84 -3.57 2.88 -11.09
CA THR A 84 -2.14 2.99 -11.38
C THR A 84 -1.87 3.99 -12.50
N ASP A 85 -2.65 3.97 -13.58
CA ASP A 85 -2.52 4.92 -14.71
C ASP A 85 -2.70 6.37 -14.23
N LYS A 86 -3.68 6.60 -13.35
CA LYS A 86 -3.92 7.92 -12.75
C LYS A 86 -2.75 8.38 -11.89
N VAL A 87 -2.12 7.45 -11.14
CA VAL A 87 -0.94 7.74 -10.31
C VAL A 87 0.27 8.06 -11.18
N VAL A 88 0.53 7.30 -12.23
CA VAL A 88 1.63 7.56 -13.20
C VAL A 88 1.43 8.90 -13.90
N SER A 89 0.21 9.20 -14.32
CA SER A 89 -0.14 10.47 -14.96
C SER A 89 0.16 11.67 -14.06
N PHE A 90 -0.04 11.54 -12.74
CA PHE A 90 0.24 12.59 -11.76
C PHE A 90 1.70 12.62 -11.30
N MET A 91 2.37 11.47 -11.22
CA MET A 91 3.76 11.30 -10.81
C MET A 91 4.55 10.56 -11.90
N PRO A 92 5.00 11.25 -12.96
CA PRO A 92 5.61 10.61 -14.13
C PRO A 92 6.97 9.93 -13.85
N SER A 93 7.58 10.18 -12.69
CA SER A 93 8.87 9.61 -12.29
C SER A 93 8.78 8.23 -11.62
N ILE A 94 7.62 7.55 -11.69
CA ILE A 94 7.44 6.22 -11.10
C ILE A 94 7.47 5.14 -12.20
N ALA A 95 8.01 3.98 -11.86
CA ALA A 95 7.94 2.79 -12.69
C ALA A 95 6.78 1.89 -12.22
N VAL A 96 6.05 1.30 -13.16
CA VAL A 96 4.96 0.35 -12.88
C VAL A 96 5.42 -1.05 -13.24
N ILE A 97 5.27 -1.97 -12.28
CA ILE A 97 5.54 -3.39 -12.46
C ILE A 97 4.19 -4.11 -12.38
N ALA A 98 3.68 -4.55 -13.53
CA ALA A 98 2.45 -5.33 -13.58
C ALA A 98 2.74 -6.78 -13.17
N MET A 99 2.15 -7.25 -12.07
CA MET A 99 2.34 -8.62 -11.58
C MET A 99 1.87 -9.67 -12.59
N ASP A 100 0.86 -9.34 -13.41
CA ASP A 100 0.34 -10.22 -14.46
C ASP A 100 1.40 -10.59 -15.53
N ASN A 101 2.43 -9.75 -15.73
CA ASN A 101 3.52 -10.04 -16.67
C ASN A 101 4.41 -11.20 -16.22
N TYR A 102 4.34 -11.57 -14.94
CA TYR A 102 5.12 -12.67 -14.39
C TYR A 102 4.34 -13.98 -14.38
N ASN A 103 3.05 -13.96 -14.74
CA ASN A 103 2.19 -15.14 -14.82
C ASN A 103 2.75 -16.15 -15.83
N ASP A 104 2.95 -17.39 -15.37
CA ASP A 104 3.40 -18.49 -16.20
C ASP A 104 2.18 -19.24 -16.71
N SER A 105 1.80 -18.96 -17.96
CA SER A 105 0.65 -19.58 -18.63
C SER A 105 0.75 -21.10 -18.74
N SER A 106 1.94 -21.68 -18.58
CA SER A 106 2.13 -23.14 -18.54
C SER A 106 1.69 -23.79 -17.23
N ARG A 107 1.40 -23.00 -16.19
CA ARG A 107 1.01 -23.46 -14.85
C ARG A 107 -0.44 -23.16 -14.47
N ILE A 108 -1.30 -22.90 -15.46
CA ILE A 108 -2.73 -22.71 -15.22
C ILE A 108 -3.31 -24.05 -14.74
N ILE A 109 -3.68 -24.12 -13.47
CA ILE A 109 -4.40 -25.26 -12.90
C ILE A 109 -5.82 -24.79 -12.63
N ASP A 110 -6.79 -25.46 -13.26
CA ASP A 110 -8.23 -25.19 -13.10
C ASP A 110 -8.67 -23.75 -13.42
N GLY A 111 -8.01 -23.11 -14.39
CA GLY A 111 -8.31 -21.73 -14.78
C GLY A 111 -7.85 -20.67 -13.78
N ASN A 112 -7.09 -21.06 -12.75
CA ASN A 112 -6.50 -20.15 -11.78
C ASN A 112 -4.98 -20.02 -12.00
N PHE A 113 -4.47 -18.79 -11.86
CA PHE A 113 -3.04 -18.47 -11.90
C PHE A 113 -2.39 -18.48 -10.51
N ASP A 114 -3.16 -18.56 -9.41
CA ASP A 114 -2.64 -18.44 -8.04
C ASP A 114 -1.89 -19.69 -7.52
N GLY A 115 -1.42 -20.56 -8.42
CA GLY A 115 -1.00 -21.92 -8.11
C GLY A 115 0.42 -22.14 -7.57
N ASP A 116 1.34 -21.17 -7.58
CA ASP A 116 2.72 -21.47 -7.16
C ASP A 116 3.54 -20.26 -6.65
N LEU A 117 4.35 -20.51 -5.60
CA LEU A 117 5.38 -19.63 -5.02
C LEU A 117 6.39 -19.04 -6.05
N CYS A 118 6.36 -19.46 -7.32
CA CYS A 118 7.30 -19.06 -8.37
C CYS A 118 7.21 -17.59 -8.79
N PHE A 119 6.09 -16.90 -8.57
CA PHE A 119 5.96 -15.47 -8.94
C PHE A 119 6.84 -14.56 -8.09
N TYR A 120 7.06 -14.93 -6.83
CA TYR A 120 7.84 -14.12 -5.91
C TYR A 120 9.34 -14.13 -6.25
N SER A 121 9.90 -15.23 -6.74
CA SER A 121 11.34 -15.32 -6.99
C SER A 121 11.80 -14.41 -8.14
N LYS A 122 11.09 -14.39 -9.27
CA LYS A 122 11.39 -13.49 -10.40
C LYS A 122 11.20 -12.03 -10.04
N MET A 123 10.12 -11.71 -9.30
CA MET A 123 9.86 -10.36 -8.82
C MET A 123 10.96 -9.89 -7.85
N LEU A 124 11.34 -10.73 -6.88
CA LEU A 124 12.41 -10.42 -5.93
C LEU A 124 13.74 -10.17 -6.63
N GLN A 125 14.07 -10.95 -7.67
CA GLN A 125 15.30 -10.74 -8.44
C GLN A 125 15.32 -9.38 -9.15
N ILE A 126 14.18 -8.94 -9.69
CA ILE A 126 14.04 -7.62 -10.31
C ILE A 126 14.12 -6.51 -9.26
N LEU A 127 13.49 -6.68 -8.10
CA LEU A 127 13.59 -5.70 -7.02
C LEU A 127 15.03 -5.58 -6.48
N MET A 128 15.72 -6.71 -6.35
CA MET A 128 17.12 -6.74 -5.94
C MET A 128 18.04 -6.07 -6.96
N SER A 129 17.76 -6.17 -8.26
CA SER A 129 18.56 -5.49 -9.28
C SER A 129 18.39 -3.97 -9.26
N PHE A 130 17.27 -3.44 -8.77
CA PHE A 130 17.11 -2.00 -8.54
C PHE A 130 17.90 -1.49 -7.34
N GLN A 131 18.26 -2.35 -6.38
CA GLN A 131 19.07 -1.98 -5.22
C GLN A 131 20.56 -1.82 -5.53
N THR A 132 21.02 -2.27 -6.70
CA THR A 132 22.42 -2.18 -7.14
C THR A 132 22.74 -0.94 -7.98
N TRP A 133 21.81 0.00 -8.12
CA TRP A 133 21.99 1.28 -8.82
C TRP A 133 22.05 2.47 -7.86
#